data_AF-A0A3N5I3P6-F1
#
_entry.id   AF-A0A3N5I3P6-F1
#
_cell.length_a   1.000
_cell.length_b   1.000
_cell.length_c   1.000
_cell.angle_alpha   90.00
_cell.angle_beta   90.00
_cell.angle_gamma   90.00
#
_symmetry.space_group_name_H-M   'P 1'
#
loop_
_entity.id
_entity.type
_entity.pdbx_description
1 polymer ?
#
loop_
_entity_poly.entity_id
_entity_poly.type
_entity_poly.pdbx_seq_one_letter_code
_entity_poly.pdbx_strand_id
1 'polypeptide(L)'
;MPFLPIGKLPGDLLQAVLDKHVPRDPRVIVGPRVGEDAAVIDLGDRYLVAAADPVTFATDDLGWYALHVNANDIVVRGATPRWFLATLLLPAGRTDEDSVRALFGQLGEACEELEVALVGGHTEITHGIDRPIVAGTMLGEVARDRLVTTAGAKVGDAIVLTKGVPLEGAAIIAREQEAELRARGVPAAVIRRARGFLRRPGISVRPEAEIACELATVHAMHDPTEGGIATALHELADAAGVGLRIDHDRITVLPEGRALCEAFGLDPLGTIASGALLMTLAPAEAGVVIHALAREAIDCHFIGQVVPPEQGVTLNEGTRQWPLPAFARDEIARLFGEG
;
A
#
# COMPACT_ATOMS: atom_id res chain seq x y z
N MET A 1 -0.87 0.52 -32.89
CA MET A 1 -0.45 1.21 -31.65
C MET A 1 0.33 0.20 -30.82
N PRO A 2 1.41 0.61 -30.14
CA PRO A 2 2.16 -0.31 -29.28
C PRO A 2 1.28 -0.78 -28.11
N PHE A 3 1.52 -2.01 -27.64
CA PHE A 3 0.91 -2.52 -26.41
C PHE A 3 1.44 -1.75 -25.19
N LEU A 4 0.65 -1.70 -24.13
CA LEU A 4 1.06 -1.11 -22.85
C LEU A 4 2.03 -2.05 -22.11
N PRO A 5 3.00 -1.52 -21.35
CA PRO A 5 3.92 -2.34 -20.56
C PRO A 5 3.21 -3.00 -19.36
N ILE A 6 3.87 -3.99 -18.74
CA ILE A 6 3.44 -4.62 -17.48
C ILE A 6 3.50 -3.60 -16.32
N GLY A 7 2.48 -3.59 -15.47
CA GLY A 7 2.31 -2.72 -14.29
C GLY A 7 0.97 -2.01 -14.27
N LYS A 8 0.80 -1.05 -13.36
CA LYS A 8 -0.35 -0.12 -13.35
C LYS A 8 -0.52 0.60 -14.70
N LEU A 9 -1.78 0.89 -15.05
CA LEU A 9 -2.10 1.73 -16.20
C LEU A 9 -1.50 3.13 -16.01
N PRO A 10 -0.93 3.79 -17.04
CA PRO A 10 -0.44 5.15 -16.90
C PRO A 10 -1.53 6.08 -16.34
N GLY A 11 -1.21 6.84 -15.28
CA GLY A 11 -2.18 7.67 -14.55
C GLY A 11 -2.98 8.62 -15.45
N ASP A 12 -2.31 9.33 -16.36
CA ASP A 12 -2.95 10.24 -17.31
C ASP A 12 -3.98 9.54 -18.21
N LEU A 13 -3.67 8.30 -18.64
CA LEU A 13 -4.57 7.51 -19.46
C LEU A 13 -5.78 7.04 -18.63
N LEU A 14 -5.55 6.56 -17.41
CA LEU A 14 -6.61 6.14 -16.50
C LEU A 14 -7.56 7.31 -16.23
N GLN A 15 -7.03 8.46 -15.83
CA GLN A 15 -7.82 9.65 -15.52
C GLN A 15 -8.66 10.10 -16.72
N ALA A 16 -8.07 10.15 -17.92
CA ALA A 16 -8.78 10.54 -19.14
C ALA A 16 -9.93 9.58 -19.50
N VAL A 17 -9.78 8.27 -19.26
CA VAL A 17 -10.83 7.28 -19.51
C VAL A 17 -11.94 7.40 -18.47
N LEU A 18 -11.61 7.56 -17.19
CA LEU A 18 -12.57 7.75 -16.10
C LEU A 18 -13.44 8.98 -16.36
N ASP A 19 -12.83 10.13 -16.63
CA ASP A 19 -13.54 11.40 -16.86
C ASP A 19 -14.48 11.35 -18.06
N LYS A 20 -14.14 10.56 -19.07
CA LYS A 20 -14.92 10.46 -20.30
C LYS A 20 -16.05 9.44 -20.24
N HIS A 21 -15.85 8.34 -19.54
CA HIS A 21 -16.70 7.15 -19.69
C HIS A 21 -17.47 6.75 -18.43
N VAL A 22 -17.09 7.24 -17.24
CA VAL A 22 -17.69 6.80 -15.98
C VAL A 22 -18.76 7.79 -15.51
N PRO A 23 -20.01 7.36 -15.30
CA PRO A 23 -21.06 8.23 -14.76
C PRO A 23 -20.82 8.56 -13.27
N ARG A 24 -21.34 9.70 -12.82
CA ARG A 24 -21.28 10.12 -11.42
C ARG A 24 -22.54 9.66 -10.66
N ASP A 25 -22.35 9.14 -9.46
CA ASP A 25 -23.43 8.89 -8.49
C ASP A 25 -23.33 9.94 -7.37
N PRO A 26 -24.41 10.69 -7.06
CA PRO A 26 -24.38 11.72 -6.01
C PRO A 26 -24.13 11.19 -4.59
N ARG A 27 -24.28 9.88 -4.35
CA ARG A 27 -23.95 9.26 -3.06
C ARG A 27 -22.47 8.92 -2.93
N VAL A 28 -21.70 8.96 -4.01
CA VAL A 28 -20.27 8.69 -3.99
C VAL A 28 -19.54 9.97 -3.59
N ILE A 29 -19.01 9.99 -2.37
CA ILE A 29 -18.26 11.11 -1.79
C ILE A 29 -16.82 11.14 -2.32
N VAL A 30 -16.18 9.96 -2.36
CA VAL A 30 -14.88 9.74 -3.00
C VAL A 30 -15.10 8.69 -4.08
N GLY A 31 -14.90 9.08 -5.33
CA GLY A 31 -15.10 8.24 -6.50
C GLY A 31 -13.79 7.84 -7.17
N PRO A 32 -13.84 7.15 -8.31
CA PRO A 32 -12.64 6.68 -8.99
C PRO A 32 -11.79 7.85 -9.49
N ARG A 33 -10.54 7.90 -9.05
CA ARG A 33 -9.51 8.87 -9.45
C ARG A 33 -8.13 8.23 -9.22
N VAL A 34 -7.13 8.69 -9.96
CA VAL A 34 -5.72 8.37 -9.65
C VAL A 34 -5.38 8.86 -8.24
N GLY A 35 -4.68 8.04 -7.46
CA GLY A 35 -4.26 8.34 -6.09
C GLY A 35 -5.32 8.18 -5.00
N GLU A 36 -6.50 7.60 -5.30
CA GLU A 36 -7.52 7.27 -4.30
C GLU A 36 -7.59 5.75 -4.05
N ASP A 37 -7.16 5.34 -2.86
CA ASP A 37 -7.17 3.94 -2.36
C ASP A 37 -8.56 3.28 -2.26
N ALA A 38 -9.61 4.04 -1.96
CA ALA A 38 -10.94 3.46 -1.76
C ALA A 38 -12.08 4.42 -2.10
N ALA A 39 -13.17 3.86 -2.62
CA ALA A 39 -14.41 4.59 -2.82
C ALA A 39 -15.15 4.79 -1.50
N VAL A 40 -15.80 5.95 -1.35
CA VAL A 40 -16.59 6.30 -0.16
C VAL A 40 -18.02 6.60 -0.59
N ILE A 41 -18.99 5.85 -0.04
CA ILE A 41 -20.40 5.89 -0.42
C ILE A 41 -21.25 6.28 0.79
N ASP A 42 -22.10 7.29 0.63
CA ASP A 42 -23.03 7.76 1.66
C ASP A 42 -24.20 6.79 1.86
N LEU A 43 -24.30 6.23 3.06
CA LEU A 43 -25.43 5.42 3.52
C LEU A 43 -26.43 6.22 4.38
N GLY A 44 -26.18 7.52 4.59
CA GLY A 44 -26.99 8.41 5.42
C GLY A 44 -26.33 8.68 6.77
N ASP A 45 -26.41 7.73 7.70
CA ASP A 45 -25.84 7.84 9.06
C ASP A 45 -24.32 7.62 9.09
N ARG A 46 -23.78 6.89 8.12
CA ARG A 46 -22.36 6.54 7.98
C ARG A 46 -21.93 6.44 6.52
N TYR A 47 -20.63 6.26 6.31
CA TYR A 47 -20.08 5.93 5.00
C TYR A 47 -19.74 4.44 4.90
N LEU A 48 -20.02 3.86 3.73
CA LEU A 48 -19.43 2.60 3.29
C LEU A 48 -18.14 2.94 2.55
N VAL A 49 -17.05 2.27 2.91
CA VAL A 49 -15.77 2.35 2.21
C VAL A 49 -15.56 1.05 1.45
N ALA A 50 -15.21 1.14 0.18
CA ALA A 50 -15.05 -0.03 -0.69
C ALA A 50 -13.73 0.08 -1.47
N ALA A 51 -12.89 -0.94 -1.34
CA ALA A 51 -11.62 -1.08 -2.04
C ALA A 51 -11.57 -2.42 -2.77
N ALA A 52 -10.79 -2.49 -3.85
CA ALA A 52 -10.62 -3.71 -4.62
C ALA A 52 -9.22 -3.78 -5.19
N ASP A 53 -8.45 -4.75 -4.71
CA ASP A 53 -7.06 -4.94 -5.12
C ASP A 53 -6.76 -6.40 -5.46
N PRO A 54 -6.11 -6.66 -6.61
CA PRO A 54 -5.64 -7.97 -6.97
C PRO A 54 -4.26 -8.26 -6.40
N VAL A 55 -4.04 -9.49 -5.96
CA VAL A 55 -2.69 -10.00 -5.68
C VAL A 55 -2.25 -10.90 -6.83
N THR A 56 -1.24 -10.45 -7.56
CA THR A 56 -0.73 -11.10 -8.78
C THR A 56 0.70 -11.59 -8.68
N PHE A 57 1.47 -11.16 -7.67
CA PHE A 57 2.92 -11.43 -7.57
C PHE A 57 3.30 -12.47 -6.51
N ALA A 58 2.54 -12.59 -5.42
CA ALA A 58 2.87 -13.49 -4.32
C ALA A 58 2.32 -14.91 -4.57
N THR A 59 3.17 -15.94 -4.51
CA THR A 59 2.69 -17.33 -4.63
C THR A 59 2.44 -18.01 -3.28
N ASP A 60 3.22 -17.65 -2.26
CA ASP A 60 3.07 -18.16 -0.89
C ASP A 60 2.17 -17.22 -0.06
N ASP A 61 1.30 -17.78 0.79
CA ASP A 61 0.40 -17.01 1.67
C ASP A 61 -0.56 -16.04 0.95
N LEU A 62 -0.86 -16.32 -0.33
CA LEU A 62 -1.67 -15.49 -1.20
C LEU A 62 -3.03 -15.10 -0.59
N GLY A 63 -3.73 -16.04 0.06
CA GLY A 63 -5.01 -15.76 0.70
C GLY A 63 -4.89 -14.76 1.85
N TRP A 64 -3.88 -14.96 2.70
CA TRP A 64 -3.60 -14.07 3.84
C TRP A 64 -3.21 -12.67 3.33
N TYR A 65 -2.33 -12.64 2.34
CA TYR A 65 -1.83 -11.41 1.72
C TYR A 65 -2.95 -10.57 1.12
N ALA A 66 -3.84 -11.17 0.33
CA ALA A 66 -4.92 -10.47 -0.34
C ALA A 66 -5.85 -9.76 0.64
N LEU A 67 -6.14 -10.40 1.77
CA LEU A 67 -6.99 -9.82 2.79
C LEU A 67 -6.31 -8.63 3.47
N HIS A 68 -5.03 -8.75 3.84
CA HIS A 68 -4.29 -7.67 4.50
C HIS A 68 -4.08 -6.44 3.60
N VAL A 69 -3.73 -6.63 2.33
CA VAL A 69 -3.60 -5.51 1.38
C VAL A 69 -4.93 -4.78 1.19
N ASN A 70 -6.00 -5.51 0.89
CA ASN A 70 -7.32 -4.87 0.71
C ASN A 70 -7.84 -4.24 2.04
N ALA A 71 -7.43 -4.75 3.21
CA ALA A 71 -7.78 -4.14 4.49
C ALA A 71 -7.05 -2.81 4.70
N ASN A 72 -5.81 -2.67 4.21
CA ASN A 72 -5.04 -1.43 4.32
C ASN A 72 -5.77 -0.27 3.65
N ASP A 73 -6.28 -0.46 2.43
CA ASP A 73 -7.05 0.56 1.69
C ASP A 73 -8.28 1.07 2.45
N ILE A 74 -8.89 0.22 3.29
CA ILE A 74 -10.00 0.61 4.14
C ILE A 74 -9.51 1.38 5.36
N VAL A 75 -8.47 0.90 6.04
CA VAL A 75 -8.02 1.54 7.29
C VAL A 75 -7.38 2.90 7.05
N VAL A 76 -6.75 3.14 5.89
CA VAL A 76 -6.23 4.47 5.51
C VAL A 76 -7.33 5.50 5.28
N ARG A 77 -8.61 5.08 5.26
CA ARG A 77 -9.77 5.99 5.28
C ARG A 77 -10.33 6.24 6.67
N GLY A 78 -9.66 5.76 7.72
CA GLY A 78 -10.17 5.75 9.09
C GLY A 78 -11.34 4.78 9.29
N ALA A 79 -11.58 3.90 8.32
CA ALA A 79 -12.70 2.96 8.33
C ALA A 79 -12.31 1.63 8.96
N THR A 80 -13.31 0.95 9.53
CA THR A 80 -13.15 -0.40 10.05
C THR A 80 -13.48 -1.41 8.94
N PRO A 81 -12.55 -2.28 8.52
CA PRO A 81 -12.85 -3.38 7.60
C PRO A 81 -13.87 -4.33 8.22
N ARG A 82 -14.86 -4.80 7.44
CA ARG A 82 -15.95 -5.66 7.94
C ARG A 82 -16.18 -6.89 7.09
N TRP A 83 -16.12 -6.75 5.77
CA TRP A 83 -16.49 -7.81 4.84
C TRP A 83 -15.53 -7.89 3.67
N PHE A 84 -15.16 -9.11 3.31
CA PHE A 84 -14.29 -9.40 2.17
C PHE A 84 -15.02 -10.27 1.16
N LEU A 85 -14.80 -9.99 -0.13
CA LEU A 85 -15.18 -10.86 -1.24
C LEU A 85 -13.90 -11.27 -1.98
N ALA A 86 -13.78 -12.55 -2.30
CA ALA A 86 -12.61 -13.10 -2.97
C ALA A 86 -12.97 -13.70 -4.33
N THR A 87 -12.48 -13.12 -5.41
CA THR A 87 -12.50 -13.76 -6.74
C THR A 87 -11.18 -14.49 -6.98
N LEU A 88 -11.25 -15.82 -6.96
CA LEU A 88 -10.12 -16.73 -7.08
C LEU A 88 -10.04 -17.29 -8.49
N LEU A 89 -8.99 -16.93 -9.24
CA LEU A 89 -8.67 -17.50 -10.54
C LEU A 89 -7.50 -18.46 -10.39
N LEU A 90 -7.74 -19.74 -10.57
CA LEU A 90 -6.78 -20.81 -10.24
C LEU A 90 -6.30 -21.53 -11.51
N PRO A 91 -4.98 -21.72 -11.72
CA PRO A 91 -4.42 -22.21 -12.98
C PRO A 91 -4.83 -23.66 -13.30
N ALA A 92 -5.46 -23.84 -14.45
CA ALA A 92 -5.80 -25.17 -14.98
C ALA A 92 -4.55 -26.07 -15.11
N GLY A 93 -4.64 -27.31 -14.61
CA GLY A 93 -3.54 -28.28 -14.64
C GLY A 93 -2.43 -28.04 -13.61
N ARG A 94 -2.55 -27.01 -12.76
CA ARG A 94 -1.62 -26.73 -11.65
C ARG A 94 -2.30 -26.61 -10.28
N THR A 95 -3.62 -26.59 -10.25
CA THR A 95 -4.42 -26.55 -9.02
C THR A 95 -4.91 -27.94 -8.64
N ASP A 96 -4.69 -28.30 -7.38
CA ASP A 96 -5.16 -29.52 -6.74
C ASP A 96 -5.98 -29.20 -5.48
N GLU A 97 -6.55 -30.22 -4.84
CA GLU A 97 -7.40 -30.04 -3.66
C GLU A 97 -6.62 -29.45 -2.47
N ASP A 98 -5.36 -29.85 -2.29
CA ASP A 98 -4.52 -29.43 -1.17
C ASP A 98 -4.16 -27.94 -1.26
N SER A 99 -3.80 -27.46 -2.46
CA SER A 99 -3.56 -26.03 -2.71
C SER A 99 -4.80 -25.17 -2.49
N VAL A 100 -5.99 -25.65 -2.88
CA VAL A 100 -7.26 -24.97 -2.57
C VAL A 100 -7.50 -24.90 -1.07
N ARG A 101 -7.35 -26.03 -0.34
CA ARG A 101 -7.52 -26.07 1.12
C ARG A 101 -6.53 -25.15 1.84
N ALA A 102 -5.28 -25.12 1.39
CA ALA A 102 -4.26 -24.23 1.93
C ALA A 102 -4.63 -22.75 1.73
N LEU A 103 -5.06 -22.38 0.51
CA LEU A 103 -5.47 -21.01 0.20
C LEU A 103 -6.66 -20.56 1.07
N PHE A 104 -7.70 -21.38 1.19
CA PHE A 104 -8.84 -21.07 2.07
C PHE A 104 -8.48 -21.07 3.55
N GLY A 105 -7.50 -21.90 3.97
CA GLY A 105 -6.94 -21.84 5.31
C GLY A 105 -6.26 -20.50 5.61
N GLN A 106 -5.46 -19.99 4.67
CA GLN A 106 -4.83 -18.68 4.76
C GLN A 106 -5.85 -17.53 4.81
N LEU A 107 -6.91 -17.60 3.98
CA LEU A 107 -8.02 -16.65 4.02
C LEU A 107 -8.73 -16.67 5.38
N GLY A 108 -8.99 -17.86 5.92
CA GLY A 108 -9.62 -18.02 7.23
C GLY A 108 -8.77 -17.43 8.36
N GLU A 109 -7.47 -17.70 8.37
CA GLU A 109 -6.50 -17.12 9.31
C GLU A 109 -6.54 -15.59 9.27
N ALA A 110 -6.44 -14.98 8.08
CA ALA A 110 -6.46 -13.52 7.95
C ALA A 110 -7.83 -12.91 8.30
N CYS A 111 -8.94 -13.60 8.01
CA CYS A 111 -10.28 -13.17 8.42
C CYS A 111 -10.38 -13.09 9.95
N GLU A 112 -9.85 -14.11 10.66
CA GLU A 112 -9.83 -14.13 12.12
C GLU A 112 -8.94 -13.04 12.70
N GLU A 113 -7.73 -12.86 12.16
CA GLU A 113 -6.77 -11.83 12.61
C GLU A 113 -7.33 -10.41 12.46
N LEU A 114 -8.05 -10.13 11.37
CA LEU A 114 -8.59 -8.80 11.08
C LEU A 114 -10.07 -8.64 11.48
N GLU A 115 -10.68 -9.65 12.09
CA GLU A 115 -12.10 -9.66 12.47
C GLU A 115 -13.04 -9.33 11.28
N VAL A 116 -12.66 -9.80 10.09
CA VAL A 116 -13.38 -9.59 8.83
C VAL A 116 -14.11 -10.87 8.44
N ALA A 117 -15.34 -10.74 7.92
CA ALA A 117 -16.07 -11.88 7.37
C ALA A 117 -15.85 -12.02 5.86
N LEU A 118 -15.42 -13.20 5.39
CA LEU A 118 -15.53 -13.57 3.98
C LEU A 118 -17.01 -13.82 3.65
N VAL A 119 -17.64 -12.89 2.91
CA VAL A 119 -19.10 -12.90 2.66
C VAL A 119 -19.50 -13.32 1.25
N GLY A 120 -18.55 -13.47 0.34
CA GLY A 120 -18.85 -13.82 -1.03
C GLY A 120 -17.60 -13.88 -1.90
N GLY A 121 -17.83 -14.02 -3.22
CA GLY A 121 -16.75 -14.12 -4.18
C GLY A 121 -17.08 -15.02 -5.35
N HIS A 122 -16.02 -15.45 -6.04
CA HIS A 122 -16.07 -16.37 -7.17
C HIS A 122 -14.85 -17.29 -7.12
N THR A 123 -14.98 -18.53 -7.59
CA THR A 123 -13.84 -19.45 -7.68
C THR A 123 -13.90 -20.18 -9.00
N GLU A 124 -12.84 -20.06 -9.78
CA GLU A 124 -12.75 -20.61 -11.13
C GLU A 124 -11.41 -21.32 -11.34
N ILE A 125 -11.44 -22.48 -12.02
CA ILE A 125 -10.25 -23.04 -12.65
C ILE A 125 -10.09 -22.38 -14.03
N THR A 126 -9.10 -21.50 -14.14
CA THR A 126 -8.89 -20.59 -15.28
C THR A 126 -7.77 -21.09 -16.18
N HIS A 127 -7.99 -21.07 -17.49
CA HIS A 127 -6.96 -21.39 -18.50
C HIS A 127 -6.12 -20.16 -18.84
N GLY A 128 -4.87 -20.36 -19.28
CA GLY A 128 -4.02 -19.27 -19.78
C GLY A 128 -3.31 -18.45 -18.69
N ILE A 129 -3.49 -18.80 -17.41
CA ILE A 129 -2.69 -18.29 -16.30
C ILE A 129 -1.76 -19.38 -15.79
N ASP A 130 -0.57 -18.99 -15.36
CA ASP A 130 0.44 -19.89 -14.81
C ASP A 130 0.41 -19.92 -13.28
N ARG A 131 -0.16 -18.92 -12.61
CA ARG A 131 -0.24 -18.83 -11.15
C ARG A 131 -1.63 -18.44 -10.67
N PRO A 132 -2.00 -18.74 -9.41
CA PRO A 132 -3.25 -18.28 -8.82
C PRO A 132 -3.30 -16.75 -8.74
N ILE A 133 -4.48 -16.17 -8.94
CA ILE A 133 -4.76 -14.75 -8.76
C ILE A 133 -5.93 -14.62 -7.78
N VAL A 134 -5.78 -13.73 -6.79
CA VAL A 134 -6.87 -13.36 -5.89
C VAL A 134 -7.21 -11.90 -6.14
N ALA A 135 -8.37 -11.64 -6.74
CA ALA A 135 -8.94 -10.30 -6.81
C ALA A 135 -9.84 -10.10 -5.59
N GLY A 136 -9.35 -9.30 -4.64
CA GLY A 136 -10.06 -8.96 -3.42
C GLY A 136 -11.05 -7.81 -3.63
N THR A 137 -12.08 -7.78 -2.81
CA THR A 137 -12.90 -6.59 -2.60
C THR A 137 -13.21 -6.50 -1.12
N MET A 138 -12.72 -5.45 -0.47
CA MET A 138 -12.97 -5.19 0.94
C MET A 138 -14.01 -4.10 1.09
N LEU A 139 -14.91 -4.31 2.04
CA LEU A 139 -15.91 -3.36 2.46
C LEU A 139 -15.71 -3.06 3.94
N GLY A 140 -15.73 -1.78 4.27
CA GLY A 140 -15.65 -1.27 5.62
C GLY A 140 -16.64 -0.14 5.87
N GLU A 141 -16.72 0.29 7.12
CA GLU A 141 -17.62 1.35 7.53
C GLU A 141 -16.88 2.41 8.34
N VAL A 142 -17.26 3.67 8.17
CA VAL A 142 -16.71 4.79 8.94
C VAL A 142 -17.80 5.78 9.31
N ALA A 143 -17.72 6.30 10.54
CA ALA A 143 -18.57 7.41 10.96
C ALA A 143 -18.24 8.67 10.15
N ARG A 144 -19.24 9.51 9.89
CA ARG A 144 -19.09 10.63 8.93
C ARG A 144 -18.02 11.64 9.35
N ASP A 145 -17.82 11.81 10.65
CA ASP A 145 -16.85 12.71 11.27
C ASP A 145 -15.46 12.09 11.47
N ARG A 146 -15.29 10.80 11.13
CA ARG A 146 -14.02 10.06 11.25
C ARG A 146 -13.39 9.69 9.90
N LEU A 147 -14.03 10.05 8.79
CA LEU A 147 -13.49 9.79 7.46
C LEU A 147 -12.18 10.56 7.27
N VAL A 148 -11.13 9.83 6.89
CA VAL A 148 -9.86 10.40 6.47
C VAL A 148 -9.73 10.25 4.96
N THR A 149 -9.23 11.28 4.30
CA THR A 149 -9.02 11.30 2.85
C THR A 149 -7.62 11.74 2.51
N THR A 150 -7.03 11.17 1.46
CA THR A 150 -5.71 11.56 0.95
C THR A 150 -5.61 13.06 0.65
N ALA A 151 -6.70 13.67 0.17
CA ALA A 151 -6.81 15.11 -0.11
C ALA A 151 -6.86 16.03 1.13
N GLY A 152 -6.86 15.49 2.35
CA GLY A 152 -7.08 16.27 3.56
C GLY A 152 -5.83 16.95 4.11
N ALA A 153 -4.64 16.69 3.55
CA ALA A 153 -3.38 17.26 4.00
C ALA A 153 -3.37 18.81 3.89
N LYS A 154 -2.77 19.47 4.89
CA LYS A 154 -2.78 20.93 5.02
C LYS A 154 -1.37 21.48 5.11
N VAL A 155 -1.15 22.67 4.53
CA VAL A 155 0.12 23.40 4.66
C VAL A 155 0.46 23.58 6.14
N GLY A 156 1.69 23.18 6.50
CA GLY A 156 2.19 23.20 7.86
C GLY A 156 2.14 21.85 8.59
N ASP A 157 1.37 20.89 8.08
CA ASP A 157 1.31 19.54 8.65
C ASP A 157 2.67 18.87 8.67
N ALA A 158 2.90 18.11 9.74
CA ALA A 158 3.96 17.13 9.79
C ALA A 158 3.60 15.94 8.92
N ILE A 159 4.58 15.43 8.17
CA ILE A 159 4.50 14.19 7.41
C ILE A 159 5.26 13.13 8.21
N VAL A 160 4.58 12.06 8.59
CA VAL A 160 5.18 10.96 9.35
C VAL A 160 5.03 9.63 8.60
N LEU A 161 6.00 8.75 8.78
CA LEU A 161 6.03 7.43 8.17
C LEU A 161 6.24 6.37 9.25
N THR A 162 5.41 5.33 9.24
CA THR A 162 5.58 4.18 10.14
C THR A 162 6.47 3.10 9.53
N LYS A 163 7.12 2.32 10.39
CA LYS A 163 8.04 1.25 10.04
C LYS A 163 9.15 1.75 9.10
N GLY A 164 9.24 1.18 7.91
CA GLY A 164 10.21 1.57 6.90
C GLY A 164 9.89 0.94 5.55
N VAL A 165 10.64 1.33 4.53
CA VAL A 165 10.43 0.93 3.13
C VAL A 165 11.67 0.22 2.56
N PRO A 166 11.54 -0.61 1.51
CA PRO A 166 10.31 -1.15 0.93
C PRO A 166 9.92 -2.46 1.62
N LEU A 167 9.08 -2.41 2.67
CA LEU A 167 8.77 -3.56 3.54
C LEU A 167 8.17 -4.74 2.76
N GLU A 168 7.09 -4.50 2.04
CA GLU A 168 6.42 -5.47 1.19
C GLU A 168 7.34 -5.95 0.05
N GLY A 169 7.94 -5.02 -0.70
CA GLY A 169 8.82 -5.34 -1.81
C GLY A 169 10.00 -6.21 -1.39
N ALA A 170 10.63 -5.92 -0.25
CA ALA A 170 11.68 -6.77 0.30
C ALA A 170 11.18 -8.19 0.60
N ALA A 171 9.95 -8.33 1.09
CA ALA A 171 9.35 -9.63 1.36
C ALA A 171 9.05 -10.43 0.08
N ILE A 172 8.49 -9.77 -0.95
CA ILE A 172 8.24 -10.38 -2.26
C ILE A 172 9.56 -10.80 -2.89
N ILE A 173 10.54 -9.89 -3.00
CA ILE A 173 11.85 -10.16 -3.60
C ILE A 173 12.52 -11.34 -2.90
N ALA A 174 12.48 -11.39 -1.57
CA ALA A 174 13.07 -12.49 -0.81
C ALA A 174 12.42 -13.85 -1.06
N ARG A 175 11.12 -13.89 -1.38
CA ARG A 175 10.35 -15.12 -1.61
C ARG A 175 10.48 -15.59 -3.05
N GLU A 176 10.25 -14.68 -3.99
CA GLU A 176 10.15 -15.01 -5.41
C GLU A 176 11.55 -15.12 -6.07
N GLN A 177 12.57 -14.47 -5.51
CA GLN A 177 13.92 -14.40 -6.11
C GLN A 177 15.02 -14.99 -5.21
N GLU A 178 14.69 -15.91 -4.29
CA GLU A 178 15.67 -16.46 -3.33
C GLU A 178 16.90 -17.06 -4.01
N ALA A 179 16.70 -17.86 -5.08
CA ALA A 179 17.80 -18.51 -5.78
C ALA A 179 18.75 -17.49 -6.43
N GLU A 180 18.19 -16.47 -7.07
CA GLU A 180 18.95 -15.41 -7.75
C GLU A 180 19.66 -14.49 -6.74
N LEU A 181 19.00 -14.14 -5.63
CA LEU A 181 19.62 -13.41 -4.52
C LEU A 181 20.86 -14.12 -3.97
N ARG A 182 20.78 -15.46 -3.81
CA ARG A 182 21.92 -16.28 -3.36
C ARG A 182 23.04 -16.29 -4.42
N ALA A 183 22.70 -16.39 -5.70
CA ALA A 183 23.66 -16.34 -6.79
C ALA A 183 24.39 -14.98 -6.85
N ARG A 184 23.69 -13.89 -6.51
CA ARG A 184 24.22 -12.52 -6.40
C ARG A 184 24.99 -12.24 -5.10
N GLY A 185 25.14 -13.23 -4.22
CA GLY A 185 25.93 -13.12 -3.00
C GLY A 185 25.21 -12.47 -1.81
N VAL A 186 23.89 -12.30 -1.86
CA VAL A 186 23.12 -11.79 -0.72
C VAL A 186 23.14 -12.83 0.41
N PRO A 187 23.54 -12.46 1.64
CA PRO A 187 23.63 -13.42 2.74
C PRO A 187 22.28 -14.07 3.05
N ALA A 188 22.24 -15.40 3.23
CA ALA A 188 21.00 -16.14 3.52
C ALA A 188 20.25 -15.63 4.76
N ALA A 189 20.97 -15.05 5.74
CA ALA A 189 20.35 -14.44 6.91
C ALA A 189 19.55 -13.17 6.58
N VAL A 190 19.99 -12.37 5.59
CA VAL A 190 19.29 -11.18 5.11
C VAL A 190 18.02 -11.60 4.37
N ILE A 191 18.12 -12.55 3.45
CA ILE A 191 16.98 -13.10 2.70
C ILE A 191 15.92 -13.65 3.65
N ARG A 192 16.33 -14.45 4.65
CA ARG A 192 15.41 -15.02 5.64
C ARG A 192 14.69 -13.95 6.46
N ARG A 193 15.37 -12.85 6.85
CA ARG A 193 14.74 -11.75 7.59
C ARG A 193 13.75 -10.99 6.71
N ALA A 194 14.14 -10.65 5.48
CA ALA A 194 13.27 -9.99 4.50
C ALA A 194 11.99 -10.81 4.23
N ARG A 195 12.11 -12.13 4.04
CA ARG A 195 10.95 -13.04 3.88
C ARG A 195 9.97 -12.96 5.05
N GLY A 196 10.46 -12.69 6.26
CA GLY A 196 9.66 -12.53 7.48
C GLY A 196 8.86 -11.24 7.55
N PHE A 197 9.18 -10.22 6.73
CA PHE A 197 8.54 -8.90 6.79
C PHE A 197 7.04 -8.91 6.57
N LEU A 198 6.50 -9.90 5.84
CA LEU A 198 5.04 -10.06 5.68
C LEU A 198 4.30 -10.09 7.01
N ARG A 199 4.89 -10.76 8.01
CA ARG A 199 4.27 -10.93 9.34
C ARG A 199 4.95 -10.10 10.43
N ARG A 200 6.24 -9.79 10.29
CA ARG A 200 7.00 -8.97 11.26
C ARG A 200 8.08 -8.13 10.56
N PRO A 201 7.99 -6.79 10.56
CA PRO A 201 7.03 -5.98 11.33
C PRO A 201 5.60 -6.01 10.78
N GLY A 202 5.36 -6.63 9.63
CA GLY A 202 4.01 -6.93 9.11
C GLY A 202 3.53 -5.92 8.08
N ILE A 203 2.77 -6.41 7.09
CA ILE A 203 2.20 -5.57 6.02
C ILE A 203 0.87 -4.90 6.41
N SER A 204 0.30 -5.22 7.56
CA SER A 204 -0.89 -4.51 8.05
C SER A 204 -0.52 -3.14 8.59
N VAL A 205 -1.31 -2.11 8.25
CA VAL A 205 -1.21 -0.75 8.83
C VAL A 205 -2.34 -0.42 9.79
N ARG A 206 -3.20 -1.41 10.10
CA ARG A 206 -4.39 -1.21 10.94
C ARG A 206 -4.04 -0.69 12.35
N PRO A 207 -3.08 -1.28 13.11
CA PRO A 207 -2.75 -0.78 14.43
C PRO A 207 -2.33 0.69 14.40
N GLU A 208 -1.54 1.08 13.39
CA GLU A 208 -1.06 2.45 13.24
C GLU A 208 -2.19 3.44 12.96
N ALA A 209 -3.06 3.09 12.02
CA ALA A 209 -4.20 3.92 11.65
C ALA A 209 -5.20 4.08 12.81
N GLU A 210 -5.51 2.99 13.52
CA GLU A 210 -6.43 3.02 14.67
C GLU A 210 -5.89 3.89 15.81
N ILE A 211 -4.62 3.71 16.19
CA ILE A 211 -3.96 4.52 17.23
C ILE A 211 -3.94 6.00 16.83
N ALA A 212 -3.58 6.31 15.59
CA ALA A 212 -3.53 7.69 15.11
C ALA A 212 -4.93 8.34 15.12
N CYS A 213 -5.95 7.64 14.64
CA CYS A 213 -7.33 8.12 14.56
C CYS A 213 -8.05 8.17 15.92
N GLU A 214 -7.53 7.52 16.96
CA GLU A 214 -8.01 7.65 18.34
C GLU A 214 -7.41 8.86 19.05
N LEU A 215 -6.13 9.15 18.80
CA LEU A 215 -5.37 10.13 19.57
C LEU A 215 -5.29 11.52 18.93
N ALA A 216 -5.55 11.64 17.63
CA ALA A 216 -5.33 12.86 16.87
C ALA A 216 -6.38 13.07 15.77
N THR A 217 -6.46 14.32 15.31
CA THR A 217 -7.15 14.62 14.05
C THR A 217 -6.19 14.38 12.88
N VAL A 218 -6.21 13.16 12.34
CA VAL A 218 -5.41 12.82 11.16
C VAL A 218 -5.98 13.53 9.93
N HIS A 219 -5.15 14.30 9.24
CA HIS A 219 -5.58 15.08 8.09
C HIS A 219 -5.58 14.26 6.80
N ALA A 220 -4.55 13.44 6.59
CA ALA A 220 -4.52 12.46 5.50
C ALA A 220 -3.76 11.21 5.92
N MET A 221 -4.13 10.09 5.31
CA MET A 221 -3.48 8.79 5.41
C MET A 221 -3.32 8.22 4.01
N HIS A 222 -2.26 7.45 3.81
CA HIS A 222 -2.02 6.69 2.60
C HIS A 222 -1.01 5.57 2.90
N ASP A 223 -1.15 4.40 2.31
CA ASP A 223 -0.18 3.32 2.41
C ASP A 223 0.70 3.26 1.15
N PRO A 224 2.04 3.22 1.26
CA PRO A 224 2.89 3.23 0.09
C PRO A 224 2.86 1.90 -0.70
N THR A 225 1.89 1.71 -1.58
CA THR A 225 1.75 0.51 -2.42
C THR A 225 2.68 0.58 -3.66
N GLU A 226 2.18 0.33 -4.87
CA GLU A 226 2.98 0.32 -6.09
C GLU A 226 3.61 1.69 -6.40
N GLY A 227 4.89 1.66 -6.74
CA GLY A 227 5.71 2.85 -6.93
C GLY A 227 6.31 3.39 -5.63
N GLY A 228 6.08 2.70 -4.52
CA GLY A 228 6.71 2.94 -3.21
C GLY A 228 6.38 4.29 -2.59
N ILE A 229 7.19 4.68 -1.60
CA ILE A 229 7.01 5.95 -0.86
C ILE A 229 7.10 7.17 -1.76
N ALA A 230 7.88 7.11 -2.85
CA ALA A 230 7.97 8.24 -3.77
C ALA A 230 6.63 8.51 -4.47
N THR A 231 5.96 7.46 -4.94
CA THR A 231 4.66 7.60 -5.60
C THR A 231 3.58 8.01 -4.60
N ALA A 232 3.57 7.40 -3.42
CA ALA A 232 2.65 7.74 -2.34
C ALA A 232 2.73 9.23 -1.92
N LEU A 233 3.95 9.80 -1.88
CA LEU A 233 4.15 11.22 -1.59
C LEU A 233 3.67 12.12 -2.73
N HIS A 234 3.88 11.75 -3.99
CA HIS A 234 3.32 12.49 -5.13
C HIS A 234 1.79 12.43 -5.14
N GLU A 235 1.19 11.26 -4.93
CA GLU A 235 -0.27 11.08 -4.88
C GLU A 235 -0.89 11.89 -3.72
N LEU A 236 -0.25 11.90 -2.55
CA LEU A 236 -0.63 12.77 -1.43
C LEU A 236 -0.60 14.26 -1.80
N ALA A 237 0.49 14.71 -2.43
CA ALA A 237 0.67 16.10 -2.83
C ALA A 237 -0.39 16.53 -3.87
N ASP A 238 -0.60 15.69 -4.87
CA ASP A 238 -1.53 15.93 -5.97
C ASP A 238 -2.99 15.92 -5.49
N ALA A 239 -3.36 14.95 -4.65
CA ALA A 239 -4.71 14.85 -4.10
C ALA A 239 -5.08 16.07 -3.23
N ALA A 240 -4.13 16.56 -2.42
CA ALA A 240 -4.35 17.70 -1.53
C ALA A 240 -4.06 19.06 -2.19
N GLY A 241 -3.42 19.10 -3.36
CA GLY A 241 -3.05 20.34 -4.05
C GLY A 241 -1.98 21.14 -3.29
N VAL A 242 -1.00 20.45 -2.71
CA VAL A 242 0.06 21.02 -1.84
C VAL A 242 1.46 20.65 -2.35
N GLY A 243 2.49 21.29 -1.81
CA GLY A 243 3.88 20.87 -1.98
C GLY A 243 4.33 20.05 -0.78
N LEU A 244 5.42 19.30 -0.92
CA LEU A 244 6.01 18.53 0.19
C LEU A 244 7.51 18.79 0.26
N ARG A 245 8.00 18.95 1.49
CA ARG A 245 9.42 19.07 1.78
C ARG A 245 9.84 17.90 2.65
N ILE A 246 10.54 16.94 2.05
CA ILE A 246 10.86 15.65 2.65
C ILE A 246 12.34 15.61 3.01
N ASP A 247 12.65 15.24 4.24
CA ASP A 247 14.01 15.00 4.72
C ASP A 247 14.45 13.60 4.28
N HIS A 248 15.32 13.53 3.27
CA HIS A 248 15.77 12.28 2.65
C HIS A 248 16.30 11.28 3.68
N ASP A 249 17.14 11.74 4.61
CA ASP A 249 17.78 10.89 5.62
C ASP A 249 16.83 10.38 6.70
N ARG A 250 15.60 10.92 6.75
CA ARG A 250 14.57 10.50 7.71
C ARG A 250 13.63 9.44 7.14
N ILE A 251 13.66 9.18 5.83
CA ILE A 251 12.95 8.04 5.27
C ILE A 251 13.67 6.76 5.72
N THR A 252 13.03 5.99 6.60
CA THR A 252 13.59 4.72 7.10
C THR A 252 13.62 3.69 5.98
N VAL A 253 14.77 3.53 5.34
CA VAL A 253 15.01 2.43 4.40
C VAL A 253 15.52 1.20 5.16
N LEU A 254 14.76 0.11 5.13
CA LEU A 254 15.09 -1.12 5.84
C LEU A 254 16.40 -1.72 5.29
N PRO A 255 17.37 -2.13 6.14
CA PRO A 255 18.66 -2.65 5.67
C PRO A 255 18.54 -3.86 4.75
N GLU A 256 17.61 -4.77 5.05
CA GLU A 256 17.27 -5.91 4.20
C GLU A 256 16.74 -5.44 2.85
N GLY A 257 15.76 -4.54 2.85
CA GLY A 257 15.18 -4.00 1.62
C GLY A 257 16.22 -3.31 0.74
N ARG A 258 17.11 -2.51 1.36
CA ARG A 258 18.27 -1.91 0.67
C ARG A 258 19.15 -2.95 0.01
N ALA A 259 19.59 -3.96 0.75
CA ALA A 259 20.48 -5.00 0.23
C ALA A 259 19.84 -5.78 -0.94
N LEU A 260 18.53 -6.04 -0.85
CA LEU A 260 17.78 -6.73 -1.90
C LEU A 260 17.61 -5.85 -3.15
N CYS A 261 17.26 -4.57 -2.97
CA CYS A 261 17.15 -3.61 -4.07
C CYS A 261 18.50 -3.41 -4.78
N GLU A 262 19.59 -3.25 -4.01
CA GLU A 262 20.95 -3.12 -4.54
C GLU A 262 21.37 -4.33 -5.38
N ALA A 263 21.04 -5.55 -4.94
CA ALA A 263 21.34 -6.77 -5.70
C ALA A 263 20.70 -6.77 -7.10
N PHE A 264 19.56 -6.11 -7.28
CA PHE A 264 18.81 -6.05 -8.53
C PHE A 264 18.90 -4.70 -9.26
N GLY A 265 19.58 -3.71 -8.69
CA GLY A 265 19.65 -2.36 -9.26
C GLY A 265 18.29 -1.64 -9.26
N LEU A 266 17.51 -1.87 -8.20
CA LEU A 266 16.23 -1.20 -7.93
C LEU A 266 16.42 -0.03 -6.97
N ASP A 267 15.57 0.99 -7.09
CA ASP A 267 15.49 2.07 -6.09
C ASP A 267 14.47 1.70 -4.98
N PRO A 268 14.88 1.67 -3.69
CA PRO A 268 13.97 1.38 -2.59
C PRO A 268 12.84 2.40 -2.41
N LEU A 269 12.99 3.64 -2.90
CA LEU A 269 11.93 4.64 -2.84
C LEU A 269 10.80 4.38 -3.85
N GLY A 270 11.12 3.69 -4.95
CA GLY A 270 10.19 3.34 -6.04
C GLY A 270 9.69 1.90 -6.02
N THR A 271 10.11 1.11 -5.03
CA THR A 271 9.74 -0.30 -4.88
C THR A 271 8.51 -0.40 -3.99
N ILE A 272 7.55 -1.27 -4.36
CA ILE A 272 6.32 -1.54 -3.61
C ILE A 272 6.57 -1.66 -2.09
N ALA A 273 5.79 -0.98 -1.27
CA ALA A 273 6.15 -0.74 0.14
C ALA A 273 4.97 -0.81 1.13
N SER A 274 3.92 -1.59 0.84
CA SER A 274 2.80 -1.75 1.77
C SER A 274 3.28 -2.22 3.14
N GLY A 275 2.51 -1.89 4.17
CA GLY A 275 2.90 -2.11 5.57
C GLY A 275 3.51 -0.91 6.24
N ALA A 276 4.05 0.06 5.50
CA ALA A 276 4.30 1.40 6.03
C ALA A 276 3.03 2.25 5.92
N LEU A 277 2.80 3.14 6.89
CA LEU A 277 1.69 4.11 6.85
C LEU A 277 2.26 5.52 6.77
N LEU A 278 1.85 6.26 5.74
CA LEU A 278 2.11 7.70 5.58
C LEU A 278 0.95 8.48 6.18
N MET A 279 1.23 9.44 7.06
CA MET A 279 0.21 10.29 7.68
C MET A 279 0.60 11.76 7.63
N THR A 280 -0.42 12.61 7.52
CA THR A 280 -0.29 14.05 7.78
C THR A 280 -1.17 14.47 8.94
N LEU A 281 -0.61 15.29 9.83
CA LEU A 281 -1.27 15.79 11.02
C LEU A 281 -0.56 17.02 11.57
N ALA A 282 -1.21 17.76 12.47
CA ALA A 282 -0.59 18.91 13.11
C ALA A 282 0.70 18.49 13.85
N PRO A 283 1.80 19.27 13.81
CA PRO A 283 3.07 18.86 14.40
C PRO A 283 3.02 18.47 15.89
N ALA A 284 2.14 19.09 16.67
CA ALA A 284 1.95 18.74 18.08
C ALA A 284 1.28 17.37 18.25
N GLU A 285 0.29 17.05 17.42
CA GLU A 285 -0.39 15.76 17.41
C GLU A 285 0.51 14.65 16.85
N ALA A 286 1.36 14.97 15.86
CA ALA A 286 2.37 14.04 15.33
C ALA A 286 3.26 13.47 16.44
N GLY A 287 3.71 14.32 17.37
CA GLY A 287 4.51 13.88 18.51
C GLY A 287 3.76 12.93 19.46
N VAL A 288 2.46 13.14 19.65
CA VAL A 288 1.60 12.28 20.48
C VAL A 288 1.45 10.90 19.83
N VAL A 289 1.13 10.86 18.53
CA VAL A 289 0.97 9.61 17.78
C VAL A 289 2.28 8.83 17.72
N ILE A 290 3.41 9.46 17.40
CA ILE A 290 4.73 8.82 17.38
C ILE A 290 5.04 8.18 18.75
N HIS A 291 4.77 8.89 19.85
CA HIS A 291 5.00 8.36 21.19
C HIS A 291 4.11 7.16 21.51
N ALA A 292 2.84 7.19 21.10
CA ALA A 292 1.93 6.08 21.30
C ALA A 292 2.34 4.84 20.49
N LEU A 293 2.68 5.00 19.21
CA LEU A 293 3.15 3.90 18.35
C LEU A 293 4.43 3.26 18.91
N ALA A 294 5.35 4.05 19.43
CA ALA A 294 6.57 3.54 20.06
C ALA A 294 6.29 2.63 21.28
N ARG A 295 5.20 2.86 22.02
CA ARG A 295 4.80 2.00 23.16
C ARG A 295 4.31 0.63 22.71
N GLU A 296 3.78 0.55 21.49
CA GLU A 296 3.38 -0.69 20.82
C GLU A 296 4.52 -1.29 19.97
N ALA A 297 5.76 -0.80 20.15
CA ALA A 297 6.94 -1.21 19.40
C ALA A 297 6.82 -1.03 17.87
N ILE A 298 6.05 -0.02 17.44
CA ILE A 298 5.94 0.39 16.05
C ILE A 298 6.79 1.65 15.86
N ASP A 299 7.84 1.54 15.04
CA ASP A 299 8.67 2.68 14.67
C ASP A 299 7.83 3.69 13.86
N CYS A 300 7.97 4.97 14.17
CA CYS A 300 7.34 6.04 13.42
C CYS A 300 8.21 7.30 13.47
N HIS A 301 8.42 7.93 12.33
CA HIS A 301 9.33 9.05 12.20
C HIS A 301 8.70 10.21 11.45
N PHE A 302 9.00 11.43 11.90
CA PHE A 302 8.80 12.62 11.08
C PHE A 302 9.74 12.55 9.87
N ILE A 303 9.19 12.58 8.66
CA ILE A 303 9.95 12.54 7.41
C ILE A 303 9.90 13.84 6.63
N GLY A 304 9.06 14.80 7.01
CA GLY A 304 8.95 16.05 6.28
C GLY A 304 7.76 16.89 6.68
N GLN A 305 7.50 17.92 5.89
CA GLN A 305 6.44 18.89 6.13
C GLN A 305 5.67 19.19 4.86
N VAL A 306 4.35 19.35 4.99
CA VAL A 306 3.50 19.86 3.92
C VAL A 306 3.75 21.37 3.78
N VAL A 307 4.05 21.81 2.56
CA VAL A 307 4.42 23.19 2.22
C VAL A 307 3.48 23.74 1.14
N PRO A 308 3.48 25.05 0.87
CA PRO A 308 2.71 25.61 -0.23
C PRO A 308 3.06 24.97 -1.59
N PRO A 309 2.08 24.79 -2.49
CA PRO A 309 2.25 24.07 -3.77
C PRO A 309 3.34 24.66 -4.67
N GLU A 310 3.60 25.96 -4.60
CA GLU A 310 4.66 26.63 -5.35
C GLU A 310 6.09 26.15 -5.01
N GLN A 311 6.27 25.45 -3.88
CA GLN A 311 7.55 24.86 -3.50
C GLN A 311 7.79 23.47 -4.13
N GLY A 312 6.75 22.87 -4.72
CA GLY A 312 6.80 21.54 -5.32
C GLY A 312 7.02 20.42 -4.29
N VAL A 313 7.40 19.25 -4.79
CA VAL A 313 7.68 18.04 -3.99
C VAL A 313 9.18 17.76 -4.06
N THR A 314 9.90 17.96 -2.95
CA THR A 314 11.37 17.88 -2.93
C THR A 314 11.93 17.03 -1.80
N LEU A 315 13.08 16.40 -2.07
CA LEU A 315 13.95 15.77 -1.09
C LEU A 315 15.04 16.73 -0.64
N ASN A 316 15.36 16.67 0.65
CA ASN A 316 16.36 17.51 1.30
C ASN A 316 17.37 16.66 2.08
N GLU A 317 18.64 17.04 1.98
CA GLU A 317 19.75 16.46 2.76
C GLU A 317 20.72 17.60 3.11
N GLY A 318 20.71 18.04 4.37
CA GLY A 318 21.47 19.22 4.80
C GLY A 318 21.06 20.48 4.03
N THR A 319 21.96 21.02 3.20
CA THR A 319 21.69 22.19 2.34
C THR A 319 21.29 21.82 0.91
N ARG A 320 21.33 20.54 0.55
CA ARG A 320 21.01 20.05 -0.79
C ARG A 320 19.51 19.81 -0.87
N GLN A 321 18.90 20.27 -1.96
CA GLN A 321 17.50 20.06 -2.30
C GLN A 321 17.39 19.61 -3.75
N TRP A 322 16.58 18.59 -4.02
CA TRP A 322 16.31 18.10 -5.36
C TRP A 322 14.87 17.57 -5.48
N PRO A 323 14.30 17.45 -6.69
CA PRO A 323 12.96 16.91 -6.85
C PRO A 323 12.85 15.48 -6.32
N LEU A 324 11.72 15.14 -5.68
CA LEU A 324 11.41 13.75 -5.34
C LEU A 324 11.37 12.93 -6.66
N PRO A 325 12.06 11.78 -6.75
CA PRO A 325 12.02 10.96 -7.95
C PRO A 325 10.59 10.54 -8.27
N ALA A 326 10.30 10.38 -9.56
CA ALA A 326 9.04 9.84 -10.05
C ALA A 326 9.34 8.54 -10.80
N PHE A 327 8.55 7.51 -10.53
CA PHE A 327 8.70 6.20 -11.14
C PHE A 327 7.52 5.96 -12.06
N ALA A 328 7.78 5.79 -13.36
CA ALA A 328 6.71 5.55 -14.34
C ALA A 328 6.02 4.19 -14.14
N ARG A 329 6.66 3.28 -13.40
CA ARG A 329 6.19 1.96 -12.99
C ARG A 329 6.88 1.57 -11.69
N ASP A 330 6.29 0.66 -10.93
CA ASP A 330 6.96 0.08 -9.77
C ASP A 330 8.32 -0.52 -10.16
N GLU A 331 9.34 -0.27 -9.34
CA GLU A 331 10.67 -0.82 -9.55
C GLU A 331 10.67 -2.36 -9.53
N ILE A 332 9.85 -3.00 -8.70
CA ILE A 332 9.76 -4.46 -8.61
C ILE A 332 9.27 -5.09 -9.92
N ALA A 333 8.48 -4.36 -10.73
CA ALA A 333 8.00 -4.86 -12.02
C ALA A 333 9.15 -5.13 -13.00
N ARG A 334 10.32 -4.51 -12.79
CA ARG A 334 11.54 -4.77 -13.58
C ARG A 334 12.07 -6.19 -13.39
N LEU A 335 11.73 -6.87 -12.29
CA LEU A 335 12.14 -8.26 -12.03
C LEU A 335 11.33 -9.29 -12.80
N PHE A 336 10.08 -8.95 -13.14
CA PHE A 336 9.13 -9.85 -13.79
C PHE A 336 8.90 -9.51 -15.27
N GLY A 337 9.48 -8.41 -15.74
CA GLY A 337 9.27 -7.85 -17.08
C GLY A 337 10.21 -8.36 -18.18
N GLU A 338 11.09 -9.32 -17.90
CA GLU A 338 12.00 -9.90 -18.90
C GLU A 338 11.74 -11.41 -19.05
N GLY A 339 10.84 -11.74 -19.97
CA GLY A 339 10.69 -13.07 -20.58
C GLY A 339 10.73 -12.94 -22.09
#